data_AF-A0A1H5DXK0-F1
#
_entry.id   AF-A0A1H5DXK0-F1
#
_cell.length_a   1.000
_cell.length_b   1.000
_cell.length_c   1.000
_cell.angle_alpha   90.00
_cell.angle_beta   90.00
_cell.angle_gamma   90.00
#
_symmetry.space_group_name_H-M   'P 1'
#
loop_
_entity.id
_entity.type
_entity.pdbx_description
1 polymer ?
#
loop_
_entity_poly.entity_id
_entity_poly.type
_entity_poly.pdbx_seq_one_letter_code
_entity_poly.pdbx_strand_id
1 'polypeptide(L)'
;MHIEDNALPVPAPFMFTCDGCWQRLVLLAKKVRADADCFAEQVYLARHVSAEHPDEVPPPHTDCPLCPKYAEFPDDTGTWAQHRARDLFLPDDVARLL
;
A
#
# COMPACT_ATOMS: atom_id res chain seq x y z
N MET A 1 -28.59 -7.11 -1.06
CA MET A 1 -27.16 -7.35 -1.29
C MET A 1 -26.42 -6.43 -0.32
N HIS A 2 -25.95 -6.98 0.80
CA HIS A 2 -25.23 -6.19 1.80
C HIS A 2 -23.92 -5.71 1.15
N ILE A 3 -23.77 -4.40 0.99
CA ILE A 3 -22.48 -3.76 0.68
C ILE A 3 -21.74 -3.68 2.01
N GLU A 4 -21.32 -4.84 2.50
CA GLU A 4 -20.19 -4.94 3.40
C GLU A 4 -18.98 -5.22 2.47
N ASP A 5 -17.80 -4.68 2.77
CA ASP A 5 -16.54 -4.85 2.01
C ASP A 5 -16.15 -3.72 1.04
N ASN A 6 -16.01 -2.50 1.57
CA ASN A 6 -15.06 -1.52 1.00
C ASN A 6 -14.45 -0.62 2.09
N ALA A 7 -14.34 -1.14 3.31
CA ALA A 7 -13.68 -0.42 4.39
C ALA A 7 -12.17 -0.45 4.15
N LEU A 8 -11.53 0.72 4.16
CA LEU A 8 -10.08 0.78 4.19
C LEU A 8 -9.56 -0.05 5.38
N PRO A 9 -8.51 -0.87 5.19
CA PRO A 9 -7.94 -1.61 6.29
C PRO A 9 -7.43 -0.62 7.34
N VAL A 10 -7.46 -1.06 8.60
CA VAL A 10 -6.82 -0.29 9.68
C VAL A 10 -5.31 -0.34 9.42
N PRO A 11 -4.64 0.81 9.26
CA PRO A 11 -3.20 0.85 9.00
C PRO A 11 -2.41 0.15 10.11
N ALA A 12 -1.28 -0.45 9.75
CA ALA A 12 -0.43 -1.15 10.71
C ALA A 12 0.10 -0.18 11.79
N PRO A 13 0.27 -0.63 13.06
CA PRO A 13 0.65 0.25 14.18
C PRO A 13 1.91 1.09 13.94
N PHE A 14 2.93 0.53 13.28
CA PHE A 14 4.19 1.23 12.99
C PHE A 14 3.98 2.50 12.14
N MET A 15 2.92 2.53 11.33
CA MET A 15 2.59 3.67 10.46
C MET A 15 2.14 4.90 11.25
N PHE A 16 1.74 4.73 12.52
CA PHE A 16 1.41 5.83 13.43
C PHE A 16 2.60 6.29 14.28
N THR A 17 3.64 5.46 14.41
CA THR A 17 4.86 5.80 15.18
C THR A 17 5.98 6.32 14.29
N CYS A 18 5.95 6.05 12.99
CA CYS A 18 6.84 6.65 12.01
C CYS A 18 6.25 7.96 11.47
N ASP A 19 6.93 9.08 11.71
CA ASP A 19 6.48 10.41 11.25
C ASP A 19 6.26 10.47 9.73
N GLY A 20 7.11 9.83 8.94
CA GLY A 20 7.00 9.82 7.48
C GLY A 20 5.79 9.02 6.98
N CYS A 21 5.54 7.85 7.58
CA CYS A 21 4.34 7.06 7.33
C CYS A 21 3.09 7.84 7.73
N TRP A 22 3.08 8.41 8.93
CA TRP A 22 1.94 9.14 9.47
C TRP A 22 1.55 10.33 8.59
N GLN A 23 2.52 11.17 8.21
CA GLN A 23 2.27 12.32 7.34
C GLN A 23 1.66 11.90 6.00
N ARG A 24 2.17 10.83 5.39
CA ARG A 24 1.66 10.30 4.11
C ARG A 24 0.29 9.67 4.24
N LEU A 25 0.04 8.94 5.32
CA LEU A 25 -1.26 8.37 5.63
C LEU A 25 -2.31 9.47 5.80
N VAL A 26 -1.98 10.57 6.48
CA VAL A 26 -2.85 11.74 6.62
C VAL A 26 -3.14 12.40 5.26
N LEU A 27 -2.15 12.50 4.37
CA LEU A 27 -2.36 13.04 3.02
C LEU A 27 -3.28 12.15 2.19
N LEU A 28 -3.05 10.84 2.22
CA LEU A 28 -3.93 9.86 1.57
C LEU A 28 -5.36 9.97 2.10
N ALA A 29 -5.54 9.97 3.42
CA ALA A 29 -6.85 10.10 4.05
C ALA A 29 -7.58 11.40 3.66
N LYS A 30 -6.85 12.52 3.54
CA LYS A 30 -7.40 13.79 3.05
C LYS A 30 -7.92 13.68 1.61
N LYS A 31 -7.19 12.99 0.72
CA LYS A 31 -7.59 12.79 -0.67
C LYS A 31 -8.81 11.88 -0.78
N VAL A 32 -8.80 10.75 -0.07
CA VAL A 32 -9.95 9.83 -0.02
C VAL A 32 -11.19 10.55 0.50
N ARG A 33 -11.07 11.32 1.60
CA ARG A 33 -12.20 12.08 2.15
C ARG A 33 -12.74 13.14 1.18
N ALA A 34 -11.89 13.70 0.33
CA ALA A 34 -12.27 14.68 -0.67
C ALA A 34 -12.80 14.06 -1.97
N ASP A 35 -12.90 12.73 -2.05
CA ASP A 35 -13.21 11.98 -3.29
C ASP A 35 -12.31 12.39 -4.47
N ALA A 36 -11.05 12.68 -4.16
CA ALA A 36 -10.04 13.09 -5.14
C ALA A 36 -9.17 11.92 -5.56
N ASP A 37 -8.60 12.00 -6.77
CA ASP A 37 -7.54 11.07 -7.18
C ASP A 37 -6.40 11.10 -6.15
N CYS A 38 -6.01 9.89 -5.71
CA CYS A 38 -5.07 9.65 -4.63
C CYS A 38 -3.97 8.65 -5.01
N PHE A 39 -3.87 8.30 -6.30
CA PHE A 39 -2.91 7.30 -6.77
C PHE A 39 -1.47 7.67 -6.40
N ALA A 40 -1.10 8.94 -6.55
CA ALA A 40 0.24 9.42 -6.19
C ALA A 40 0.52 9.24 -4.69
N GLU A 41 -0.44 9.55 -3.82
CA GLU A 41 -0.31 9.37 -2.37
C GLU A 41 -0.17 7.90 -1.98
N GLN A 42 -0.89 6.98 -2.65
CA GLN A 42 -0.72 5.54 -2.46
C GLN A 42 0.71 5.10 -2.80
N VAL A 43 1.24 5.53 -3.94
CA VAL A 43 2.60 5.20 -4.38
C VAL A 43 3.65 5.79 -3.43
N TYR A 44 3.49 7.04 -3.00
CA TYR A 44 4.45 7.68 -2.09
C TYR A 44 4.47 7.02 -0.70
N LEU A 45 3.31 6.59 -0.20
CA LEU A 45 3.24 5.86 1.06
C LEU A 45 3.88 4.48 0.93
N ALA A 46 3.51 3.71 -0.09
CA ALA A 46 4.10 2.40 -0.35
C ALA A 46 5.63 2.46 -0.50
N ARG A 47 6.14 3.44 -1.27
CA ARG A 47 7.57 3.66 -1.43
C ARG A 47 8.29 3.97 -0.12
N HIS A 48 7.68 4.78 0.74
CA HIS A 48 8.26 5.09 2.03
C HIS A 48 8.29 3.87 2.95
N VAL A 49 7.19 3.11 3.00
CA VAL A 49 7.13 1.85 3.77
C VAL A 49 8.20 0.87 3.29
N SER A 50 8.30 0.61 1.99
CA SER A 50 9.29 -0.34 1.47
C SER A 50 10.73 0.08 1.68
N ALA A 51 11.01 1.38 1.77
CA ALA A 51 12.35 1.91 1.98
C ALA A 51 12.76 1.91 3.47
N GLU A 52 11.89 2.39 4.35
CA GLU A 52 12.20 2.61 5.76
C GLU A 52 11.74 1.47 6.67
N HIS A 53 10.82 0.63 6.20
CA HIS A 53 10.23 -0.48 6.93
C HIS A 53 10.17 -1.76 6.07
N PRO A 54 11.30 -2.23 5.50
CA PRO A 54 11.30 -3.41 4.63
C PRO A 54 10.79 -4.67 5.34
N ASP A 55 11.04 -4.80 6.64
CA ASP A 55 10.59 -5.94 7.46
C ASP A 55 9.07 -5.96 7.71
N GLU A 56 8.40 -4.82 7.52
CA GLU A 56 6.94 -4.68 7.67
C GLU A 56 6.20 -4.93 6.34
N VAL A 57 6.93 -5.07 5.22
CA VAL A 57 6.31 -5.32 3.91
C VAL A 57 5.69 -6.72 3.90
N PRO A 58 4.39 -6.86 3.59
CA PRO A 58 3.71 -8.15 3.53
C PRO A 58 4.43 -9.15 2.61
N PRO A 59 4.40 -10.46 2.89
CA PRO A 59 4.95 -11.46 2.00
C PRO A 59 4.27 -11.45 0.63
N PRO A 60 4.88 -12.06 -0.40
CA PRO A 60 4.25 -12.18 -1.71
C PRO A 60 2.85 -12.81 -1.68
N HIS A 61 1.91 -12.19 -2.40
CA HIS A 61 0.55 -12.68 -2.55
C HIS A 61 0.53 -13.93 -3.43
N THR A 62 -0.20 -14.96 -3.01
CA THR A 62 -0.35 -16.21 -3.79
C THR A 62 -1.48 -16.13 -4.82
N ASP A 63 -2.40 -15.18 -4.64
CA ASP A 63 -3.63 -14.98 -5.42
C ASP A 63 -3.60 -13.70 -6.27
N CYS A 64 -2.45 -13.01 -6.35
CA CYS A 64 -2.28 -11.81 -7.16
C CYS A 64 -1.68 -12.14 -8.54
N PRO A 65 -2.37 -11.81 -9.65
CA PRO A 65 -1.86 -12.05 -11.00
C PRO A 65 -0.65 -11.17 -11.37
N LEU A 66 -0.39 -10.10 -10.61
CA LEU A 66 0.74 -9.19 -10.85
C LEU A 66 2.01 -9.59 -10.10
N CYS A 67 1.90 -10.27 -8.95
CA CYS A 67 3.05 -10.71 -8.16
C CYS A 67 4.08 -11.53 -8.98
N PRO A 68 3.69 -12.48 -9.86
CA PRO A 68 4.64 -13.18 -10.72
C PRO A 68 5.42 -12.24 -11.64
N LYS A 69 4.75 -11.23 -12.23
CA LYS A 69 5.42 -10.26 -13.10
C LYS A 69 6.39 -9.40 -12.32
N TYR A 70 6.04 -8.99 -11.11
CA TYR A 70 6.94 -8.21 -10.26
C TYR A 70 8.16 -8.99 -9.81
N ALA A 71 8.03 -10.30 -9.59
CA ALA A 71 9.14 -11.19 -9.23
C ALA A 71 10.16 -11.39 -10.37
N GLU A 72 9.80 -11.09 -11.63
CA GLU A 72 10.72 -11.15 -12.78
C GLU A 72 11.66 -9.94 -12.87
N PHE A 73 11.34 -8.83 -12.18
CA PHE A 73 12.18 -7.62 -12.22
C PHE A 73 13.31 -7.67 -11.18
N PRO A 74 14.45 -7.00 -11.46
CA PRO A 74 15.49 -6.79 -10.45
C PRO A 74 14.92 -6.04 -9.24
N ASP A 75 15.17 -6.56 -8.05
CA ASP A 75 14.67 -6.02 -6.79
C ASP A 75 15.29 -4.65 -6.43
N ASP A 76 16.33 -4.23 -7.18
CA ASP A 76 17.04 -2.96 -7.04
C ASP A 76 16.11 -1.73 -7.09
N THR A 77 14.92 -1.87 -7.69
CA THR A 77 13.92 -0.80 -7.79
C THR A 77 12.95 -0.75 -6.59
N GLY A 78 12.90 -1.80 -5.77
CA GLY A 78 11.94 -1.97 -4.69
C GLY A 78 10.48 -1.98 -5.15
N THR A 79 10.22 -2.15 -6.46
CA THR A 79 8.88 -2.02 -7.04
C THR A 79 7.95 -3.15 -6.56
N TRP A 80 8.49 -4.36 -6.39
CA TRP A 80 7.71 -5.48 -5.85
C TRP A 80 7.37 -5.28 -4.37
N ALA A 81 8.30 -4.76 -3.57
CA ALA A 81 8.03 -4.40 -2.18
C ALA A 81 6.95 -3.30 -2.08
N GLN A 82 6.98 -2.31 -2.98
CA GLN A 82 5.97 -1.25 -3.03
C GLN A 82 4.58 -1.79 -3.34
N HIS A 83 4.47 -2.68 -4.32
CA HIS A 83 3.22 -3.35 -4.66
C HIS A 83 2.61 -4.05 -3.43
N ARG A 84 3.42 -4.82 -2.70
CA ARG A 84 2.98 -5.54 -1.49
C ARG A 84 2.67 -4.61 -0.31
N ALA A 85 3.40 -3.51 -0.16
CA ALA A 85 3.19 -2.56 0.93
C ALA A 85 1.81 -1.88 0.90
N ARG A 86 1.12 -1.86 -0.25
CA ARG A 86 -0.21 -1.27 -0.39
C ARG A 86 -1.28 -2.00 0.41
N ASP A 87 -1.17 -3.32 0.62
CA ASP A 87 -2.10 -4.12 1.42
C ASP A 87 -2.15 -3.67 2.89
N LEU A 88 -1.15 -2.91 3.36
CA LEU A 88 -1.14 -2.37 4.72
C LEU A 88 -2.14 -1.21 4.93
N PHE A 89 -2.63 -0.59 3.86
CA PHE A 89 -3.47 0.61 3.97
C PHE A 89 -4.52 0.76 2.86
N LEU A 90 -4.63 -0.21 1.94
CA LEU A 90 -5.66 -0.29 0.91
C LEU A 90 -6.34 -1.67 0.95
N PRO A 91 -7.64 -1.74 0.59
CA PRO A 91 -8.31 -3.02 0.37
C PRO A 91 -7.60 -3.86 -0.70
N ASP A 92 -7.62 -5.19 -0.56
CA ASP A 92 -6.93 -6.14 -1.44
C ASP A 92 -7.22 -5.92 -2.93
N ASP A 93 -8.48 -5.63 -3.27
CA ASP A 93 -8.95 -5.40 -4.64
C ASP A 93 -8.42 -4.10 -5.24
N VAL A 94 -8.02 -3.13 -4.43
CA VAL A 94 -7.40 -1.86 -4.85
C VAL A 94 -5.87 -1.95 -4.81
N ALA A 95 -5.33 -2.54 -3.74
CA ALA A 95 -3.90 -2.67 -3.50
C ALA A 95 -3.20 -3.46 -4.61
N ARG A 96 -3.90 -4.48 -5.15
CA ARG A 96 -3.35 -5.44 -6.11
C ARG A 96 -3.63 -5.10 -7.58
N LEU A 97 -4.23 -3.95 -7.89
CA LEU A 97 -4.51 -3.53 -9.28
C LEU A 97 -3.25 -3.15 -10.06
N LEU A 98 -2.21 -2.70 -9.36
CA LEU A 98 -1.00 -2.14 -9.95
C LEU A 98 0.21 -2.55 -9.14
#